data_AF-A0A6A3LL19-F1
#
_entry.id   AF-A0A6A3LL19-F1
#
_cell.length_a   1.000
_cell.length_b   1.000
_cell.length_c   1.000
_cell.angle_alpha   90.00
_cell.angle_beta   90.00
_cell.angle_gamma   90.00
#
_symmetry.space_group_name_H-M   'P 1'
#
loop_
_entity.id
_entity.type
_entity.pdbx_description
1 polymer ?
#
loop_
_entity_poly.entity_id
_entity_poly.type
_entity_poly.pdbx_seq_one_letter_code
_entity_poly.pdbx_strand_id
1 'polypeptide(L)'
;MRLLRTRVAAFGLLFTADTLAPICGSTVTITEINEDPGCEGRTTAIYATITPGSCADNGMYDKCKADNGWGLLSSEYTFCEFDQDAYLRYAFSTSFYVLVEIYWDTPCENLWSTLVLLADGKCHNSVQETVLVTVDEDTLHLQNRGMNCESGVWGNITDPVPTAMVNSGKCFVGEDTSTKVYLVDGTAAASSFTLSSTSVVSALAAIY
;
A
#
# COMPACT_ATOMS: atom_id res chain seq x y z
N MET A 1 -1.22 -67.28 -4.29
CA MET A 1 -1.91 -66.14 -3.66
C MET A 1 -1.06 -65.60 -2.50
N ARG A 2 -0.39 -64.46 -2.73
CA ARG A 2 0.13 -63.56 -1.69
C ARG A 2 0.15 -62.17 -2.32
N LEU A 3 -0.85 -61.36 -1.99
CA LEU A 3 -0.95 -59.95 -2.37
C LEU A 3 0.01 -59.16 -1.48
N LEU A 4 1.12 -58.68 -2.02
CA LEU A 4 1.89 -57.61 -1.38
C LEU A 4 1.21 -56.27 -1.71
N ARG A 5 0.56 -55.68 -0.71
CA ARG A 5 0.14 -54.29 -0.72
C ARG A 5 1.38 -53.40 -0.56
N THR A 6 1.85 -52.82 -1.65
CA THR A 6 2.82 -51.73 -1.61
C THR A 6 2.09 -50.46 -1.15
N ARG A 7 2.40 -49.98 0.05
CA ARG A 7 1.95 -48.67 0.52
C ARG A 7 2.71 -47.62 -0.29
N VAL A 8 2.00 -46.86 -1.09
CA VAL A 8 2.53 -45.64 -1.71
C VAL A 8 2.77 -44.65 -0.57
N ALA A 9 4.04 -44.38 -0.28
CA ALA A 9 4.41 -43.26 0.57
C ALA A 9 4.11 -41.98 -0.22
N ALA A 10 3.04 -41.29 0.16
CA ALA A 10 2.81 -39.92 -0.27
C ALA A 10 3.93 -39.07 0.35
N PHE A 11 4.94 -38.74 -0.46
CA PHE A 11 5.86 -37.65 -0.15
C PHE A 11 5.04 -36.36 -0.21
N GLY A 12 4.52 -35.94 0.93
CA GLY A 12 4.00 -34.59 1.10
C GLY A 12 5.17 -33.63 0.91
N LEU A 13 5.17 -32.90 -0.20
CA LEU A 13 5.93 -31.68 -0.35
C LEU A 13 5.36 -30.69 0.68
N LEU A 14 6.00 -30.63 1.85
CA LEU A 14 5.90 -29.50 2.74
C LEU A 14 6.50 -28.32 1.98
N PHE A 15 5.66 -27.49 1.38
CA PHE A 15 6.05 -26.13 1.05
C PHE A 15 6.24 -25.41 2.39
N THR A 16 7.45 -25.47 2.94
CA THR A 16 7.86 -24.41 3.86
C THR A 16 7.77 -23.13 3.03
N ALA A 17 6.99 -22.17 3.50
CA ALA A 17 7.08 -20.80 3.02
C ALA A 17 8.49 -20.35 3.40
N ASP A 18 9.46 -20.64 2.53
CA ASP A 18 10.76 -20.02 2.59
C ASP A 18 10.47 -18.54 2.39
N THR A 19 10.43 -17.80 3.50
CA THR A 19 10.53 -16.35 3.51
C THR A 19 11.79 -16.04 2.73
N LEU A 20 11.62 -15.70 1.45
CA LEU A 20 12.69 -15.27 0.59
C LEU A 20 13.38 -14.12 1.32
N ALA A 21 14.71 -14.20 1.47
CA ALA A 21 15.46 -13.06 1.98
C ALA A 21 15.09 -11.83 1.12
N PRO A 22 14.86 -10.65 1.73
CA PRO A 22 14.48 -9.46 0.98
C PRO A 22 15.48 -9.27 -0.15
N ILE A 23 14.96 -9.21 -1.37
CA ILE A 23 15.79 -8.91 -2.53
C ILE A 23 16.17 -7.44 -2.38
N CYS A 24 17.31 -7.18 -1.74
CA CYS A 24 17.92 -5.85 -1.70
C CYS A 24 18.21 -5.42 -3.15
N GLY A 25 17.30 -4.63 -3.70
CA GLY A 25 17.28 -4.24 -5.11
C GLY A 25 16.15 -3.29 -5.47
N SER A 26 15.23 -2.97 -4.55
CA SER A 26 14.25 -1.92 -4.78
C SER A 26 14.90 -0.55 -4.90
N THR A 27 14.34 0.25 -5.81
CA THR A 27 14.68 1.66 -6.00
C THR A 27 13.90 2.58 -5.09
N VAL A 28 13.10 2.03 -4.16
CA VAL A 28 12.34 2.80 -3.18
C VAL A 28 12.44 2.18 -1.78
N THR A 29 12.25 3.02 -0.76
CA THR A 29 11.95 2.59 0.61
C THR A 29 10.52 2.99 0.92
N ILE A 30 9.74 2.06 1.48
CA ILE A 30 8.33 2.28 1.80
C ILE A 30 8.15 2.21 3.31
N THR A 31 7.50 3.21 3.88
CA THR A 31 7.01 3.21 5.26
C THR A 31 5.50 3.26 5.23
N GLU A 32 4.85 2.26 5.82
CA GLU A 32 3.40 2.09 5.86
C GLU A 32 2.88 2.19 7.29
N ILE A 33 1.73 2.83 7.46
CA ILE A 33 1.01 2.97 8.72
C ILE A 33 -0.37 2.32 8.59
N ASN A 34 -0.76 1.56 9.62
CA ASN A 34 -2.04 0.85 9.72
C ASN A 34 -2.76 1.18 11.04
N GLU A 35 -4.10 1.04 11.08
CA GLU A 35 -4.91 1.12 12.33
C GLU A 35 -4.85 -0.17 13.18
N ASP A 36 -3.87 -1.05 12.96
CA ASP A 36 -3.78 -2.37 13.59
C ASP A 36 -3.53 -2.28 15.11
N PRO A 37 -4.03 -3.21 15.95
CA PRO A 37 -3.58 -3.39 17.34
C PRO A 37 -2.09 -3.79 17.52
N GLY A 38 -1.22 -3.53 16.54
CA GLY A 38 0.21 -3.76 16.59
C GLY A 38 0.67 -4.67 15.45
N CYS A 39 1.48 -5.69 15.79
CA CYS A 39 2.18 -6.53 14.83
C CYS A 39 1.70 -7.99 14.82
N GLU A 40 0.54 -8.27 15.42
CA GLU A 40 -0.06 -9.61 15.46
C GLU A 40 -0.90 -9.91 14.21
N GLY A 41 -1.16 -8.88 13.40
CA GLY A 41 -1.79 -8.94 12.10
C GLY A 41 -1.42 -7.70 11.29
N ARG A 42 -1.85 -7.67 10.03
CA ARG A 42 -1.80 -6.48 9.20
C ARG A 42 -3.22 -6.12 8.80
N THR A 43 -3.67 -4.91 9.16
CA THR A 43 -4.92 -4.32 8.64
C THR A 43 -4.67 -3.57 7.34
N THR A 44 -5.69 -2.88 6.83
CA THR A 44 -5.57 -2.05 5.64
C THR A 44 -4.64 -0.86 5.92
N ALA A 45 -3.70 -0.63 5.01
CA ALA A 45 -2.86 0.56 5.03
C ALA A 45 -3.72 1.81 4.96
N ILE A 46 -3.47 2.77 5.86
CA ILE A 46 -4.18 4.05 5.88
C ILE A 46 -3.33 5.17 5.30
N TYR A 47 -2.02 5.05 5.44
CA TYR A 47 -1.04 6.02 5.00
C TYR A 47 0.26 5.30 4.66
N ALA A 48 0.94 5.72 3.61
CA ALA A 48 2.29 5.28 3.31
C ALA A 48 3.13 6.39 2.71
N THR A 49 4.43 6.35 2.98
CA THR A 49 5.44 7.18 2.31
C THR A 49 6.36 6.28 1.50
N ILE A 50 6.51 6.58 0.21
CA ILE A 50 7.41 5.90 -0.71
C ILE A 50 8.50 6.89 -1.09
N THR A 51 9.73 6.59 -0.68
CA THR A 51 10.89 7.46 -0.91
C THR A 51 11.79 6.84 -1.99
N PRO A 52 12.06 7.53 -3.11
CA PRO A 52 13.04 7.09 -4.09
C PRO A 52 14.45 6.99 -3.50
N GLY A 53 15.18 5.95 -3.87
CA GLY A 53 16.56 5.71 -3.44
C GLY A 53 16.86 4.24 -3.19
N SER A 54 18.15 3.89 -3.15
CA SER A 54 18.56 2.54 -2.78
C SER A 54 18.20 2.29 -1.32
N CYS A 55 17.42 1.24 -1.10
CA CYS A 55 17.19 0.73 0.24
C CYS A 55 18.51 0.26 0.86
N ALA A 56 18.95 0.91 1.94
CA ALA A 56 20.26 0.67 2.57
C ALA A 56 20.15 -0.41 3.66
N ASP A 57 20.65 -1.62 3.41
CA ASP A 57 20.62 -2.75 4.37
C ASP A 57 21.02 -2.34 5.81
N ASN A 58 20.02 -2.07 6.65
CA ASN A 58 20.16 -1.58 8.01
C ASN A 58 19.47 -2.50 9.03
N GLY A 59 19.00 -3.67 8.59
CA GLY A 59 18.29 -4.64 9.41
C GLY A 59 16.93 -4.17 9.93
N MET A 60 16.35 -3.09 9.40
CA MET A 60 15.00 -2.59 9.75
C MET A 60 13.91 -3.06 8.77
N TYR A 61 14.29 -3.78 7.72
CA TYR A 61 13.37 -4.18 6.64
C TYR A 61 12.50 -5.37 7.00
N ASP A 62 11.28 -5.33 6.49
CA ASP A 62 10.20 -6.31 6.70
C ASP A 62 9.88 -6.52 8.18
N LYS A 63 10.12 -5.48 8.98
CA LYS A 63 9.78 -5.43 10.39
C LYS A 63 8.55 -4.56 10.59
N CYS A 64 7.62 -5.13 11.33
CA CYS A 64 6.56 -4.38 11.96
C CYS A 64 7.07 -3.78 13.28
N LYS A 65 6.75 -2.52 13.51
CA LYS A 65 6.87 -1.84 14.80
C LYS A 65 5.48 -1.50 15.29
N ALA A 66 5.11 -2.02 16.46
CA ALA A 66 3.90 -1.63 17.14
C ALA A 66 4.14 -0.29 17.85
N ASP A 67 3.24 0.66 17.62
CA ASP A 67 3.25 1.95 18.28
C ASP A 67 2.07 2.07 19.22
N ASN A 68 2.34 2.52 20.44
CA ASN A 68 1.34 2.72 21.48
C ASN A 68 1.50 4.13 22.06
N GLY A 69 0.42 4.90 22.05
CA GLY A 69 0.39 6.25 22.57
C GLY A 69 -1.01 6.84 22.52
N TRP A 70 -1.32 7.76 23.43
CA TRP A 70 -2.60 8.49 23.43
C TRP A 70 -3.86 7.61 23.50
N GLY A 71 -3.73 6.39 24.05
CA GLY A 71 -4.83 5.40 24.08
C GLY A 71 -5.10 4.73 22.73
N LEU A 72 -4.24 4.95 21.74
CA LEU A 72 -4.25 4.34 20.43
C LEU A 72 -3.14 3.29 20.31
N LEU A 73 -3.36 2.38 19.39
CA LEU A 73 -2.42 1.33 19.01
C LEU A 73 -2.43 1.26 17.48
N SER A 74 -1.25 1.26 16.89
CA SER A 74 -1.06 1.20 15.43
C SER A 74 0.18 0.36 15.11
N SER A 75 0.37 0.06 13.82
CA SER A 75 1.63 -0.49 13.34
C SER A 75 2.24 0.27 12.19
N GLU A 76 3.55 0.30 12.21
CA GLU A 76 4.40 0.80 11.15
C GLU A 76 5.16 -0.38 10.53
N TYR A 77 5.12 -0.50 9.21
CA TYR A 77 5.92 -1.46 8.46
C TYR A 77 6.91 -0.70 7.58
N THR A 78 8.15 -1.18 7.50
CA THR A 78 9.12 -0.70 6.52
C THR A 78 9.46 -1.79 5.52
N PHE A 79 9.20 -1.54 4.24
CA PHE A 79 9.43 -2.48 3.16
C PHE A 79 10.51 -1.99 2.19
N CYS A 80 11.26 -2.95 1.66
CA CYS A 80 12.30 -2.72 0.67
C CYS A 80 12.36 -3.75 -0.45
N GLU A 81 11.46 -4.72 -0.42
CA GLU A 81 11.33 -5.73 -1.46
C GLU A 81 10.41 -5.28 -2.61
N PHE A 82 9.56 -4.27 -2.38
CA PHE A 82 8.63 -3.77 -3.37
C PHE A 82 9.19 -2.58 -4.15
N ASP A 83 8.91 -2.55 -5.45
CA ASP A 83 8.78 -1.27 -6.16
C ASP A 83 7.43 -0.60 -5.83
N GLN A 84 7.24 0.64 -6.27
CA GLN A 84 6.02 1.40 -5.98
C GLN A 84 4.76 0.67 -6.47
N ASP A 85 4.74 0.18 -7.71
CA ASP A 85 3.56 -0.45 -8.30
C ASP A 85 3.19 -1.76 -7.60
N ALA A 86 4.19 -2.57 -7.26
CA ALA A 86 4.01 -3.81 -6.52
C ALA A 86 3.46 -3.53 -5.12
N TYR A 87 4.00 -2.52 -4.43
CA TYR A 87 3.52 -2.11 -3.12
C TYR A 87 2.06 -1.63 -3.16
N LEU A 88 1.71 -0.76 -4.10
CA LEU A 88 0.35 -0.23 -4.22
C LEU A 88 -0.68 -1.34 -4.45
N ARG A 89 -0.33 -2.35 -5.25
CA ARG A 89 -1.16 -3.54 -5.45
C ARG A 89 -1.25 -4.39 -4.20
N TYR A 90 -0.14 -4.57 -3.48
CA TYR A 90 -0.12 -5.31 -2.22
C TYR A 90 -1.01 -4.64 -1.16
N ALA A 91 -0.86 -3.33 -0.95
CA ALA A 91 -1.48 -2.62 0.16
C ALA A 91 -2.91 -2.17 -0.09
N PHE A 92 -3.26 -1.80 -1.34
CA PHE A 92 -4.52 -1.12 -1.64
C PHE A 92 -5.39 -1.84 -2.70
N SER A 93 -5.14 -3.13 -3.00
CA SER A 93 -5.89 -3.90 -4.02
C SER A 93 -7.42 -3.95 -3.85
N THR A 94 -7.94 -3.61 -2.67
CA THR A 94 -9.37 -3.65 -2.35
C THR A 94 -9.98 -2.29 -2.09
N SER A 95 -9.23 -1.20 -2.31
CA SER A 95 -9.60 0.14 -1.85
C SER A 95 -9.28 1.22 -2.88
N PHE A 96 -10.00 2.33 -2.79
CA PHE A 96 -9.55 3.57 -3.43
C PHE A 96 -8.44 4.19 -2.59
N TYR A 97 -7.46 4.79 -3.25
CA TYR A 97 -6.39 5.53 -2.58
C TYR A 97 -6.01 6.77 -3.37
N VAL A 98 -5.52 7.79 -2.68
CA VAL A 98 -4.90 8.96 -3.29
C VAL A 98 -3.39 8.78 -3.26
N LEU A 99 -2.76 8.96 -4.41
CA LEU A 99 -1.31 9.01 -4.57
C LEU A 99 -0.89 10.46 -4.83
N VAL A 100 -0.04 10.98 -3.96
CA VAL A 100 0.51 12.34 -4.01
C VAL A 100 2.00 12.24 -4.28
N GLU A 101 2.40 12.53 -5.51
CA GLU A 101 3.81 12.68 -5.85
C GLU A 101 4.26 14.10 -5.48
N ILE A 102 5.25 14.22 -4.61
CA ILE A 102 5.83 15.50 -4.18
C ILE A 102 7.16 15.69 -4.89
N TYR A 103 7.35 16.86 -5.48
CA TYR A 103 8.51 17.22 -6.29
C TYR A 103 9.27 18.39 -5.67
N TRP A 104 10.59 18.42 -5.89
CA TRP A 104 11.46 19.52 -5.45
C TRP A 104 11.32 20.78 -6.30
N ASP A 105 10.68 20.66 -7.47
CA ASP A 105 10.73 21.65 -8.53
C ASP A 105 9.39 21.84 -9.23
N THR A 106 9.28 22.97 -9.92
CA THR A 106 8.23 23.25 -10.90
C THR A 106 8.90 23.20 -12.29
N PRO A 107 8.41 22.38 -13.25
CA PRO A 107 7.05 21.84 -13.35
C PRO A 107 6.90 20.36 -12.93
N CYS A 108 7.44 19.95 -11.78
CA CYS A 108 7.39 18.58 -11.26
C CYS A 108 8.18 17.57 -12.12
N GLU A 109 9.51 17.76 -12.22
CA GLU A 109 10.42 16.86 -12.94
C GLU A 109 11.29 16.02 -11.99
N ASN A 110 11.57 16.52 -10.78
CA ASN A 110 12.45 15.89 -9.79
C ASN A 110 11.63 15.38 -8.59
N LEU A 111 11.17 14.13 -8.69
CA LEU A 111 10.39 13.47 -7.63
C LEU A 111 11.20 13.38 -6.34
N TRP A 112 10.62 13.86 -5.24
CA TRP A 112 11.19 13.79 -3.91
C TRP A 112 10.63 12.60 -3.12
N SER A 113 9.31 12.49 -3.03
CA SER A 113 8.63 11.45 -2.27
C SER A 113 7.23 11.24 -2.82
N THR A 114 6.62 10.10 -2.50
CA THR A 114 5.21 9.85 -2.80
C THR A 114 4.48 9.53 -1.50
N LEU A 115 3.37 10.20 -1.25
CA LEU A 115 2.45 9.88 -0.16
C LEU A 115 1.28 9.09 -0.74
N VAL A 116 0.81 8.09 0.01
CA VAL A 116 -0.34 7.27 -0.37
C VAL A 116 -1.32 7.29 0.78
N LEU A 117 -2.57 7.66 0.52
CA LEU A 117 -3.61 7.76 1.54
C LEU A 117 -4.82 6.91 1.15
N LEU A 118 -5.35 6.17 2.12
CA LEU A 118 -6.62 5.46 1.94
C LEU A 118 -7.74 6.48 1.70
N ALA A 119 -8.51 6.27 0.63
CA ALA A 119 -9.54 7.21 0.16
C ALA A 119 -10.94 6.60 0.24
N ASP A 120 -11.33 6.14 1.43
CA ASP A 120 -12.64 5.53 1.67
C ASP A 120 -13.69 6.50 2.25
N GLY A 121 -13.32 7.78 2.40
CA GLY A 121 -14.17 8.84 2.95
C GLY A 121 -14.30 8.80 4.48
N LYS A 122 -13.57 7.92 5.18
CA LYS A 122 -13.59 7.83 6.64
C LYS A 122 -12.31 8.42 7.23
N CYS A 123 -12.43 8.77 8.51
CA CYS A 123 -11.29 9.17 9.31
C CYS A 123 -10.61 7.92 9.88
N HIS A 124 -9.28 7.89 9.81
CA HIS A 124 -8.47 6.79 10.30
C HIS A 124 -7.46 7.27 11.34
N ASN A 125 -7.33 6.53 12.44
CA ASN A 125 -6.42 6.86 13.54
C ASN A 125 -5.20 5.94 13.58
N SER A 126 -4.02 6.54 13.68
CA SER A 126 -2.84 5.86 14.19
C SER A 126 -2.21 6.66 15.33
N VAL A 127 -1.22 6.07 16.00
CA VAL A 127 -0.44 6.80 17.02
C VAL A 127 0.35 7.95 16.42
N GLN A 128 0.75 7.82 15.15
CA GLN A 128 1.62 8.78 14.46
C GLN A 128 0.82 9.87 13.78
N GLU A 129 -0.27 9.48 13.12
CA GLU A 129 -1.04 10.36 12.25
C GLU A 129 -2.50 9.92 12.17
N THR A 130 -3.42 10.88 12.27
CA THR A 130 -4.82 10.68 11.94
C THR A 130 -5.10 11.33 10.60
N VAL A 131 -5.62 10.55 9.65
CA VAL A 131 -5.80 10.97 8.25
C VAL A 131 -7.28 10.92 7.84
N LEU A 132 -7.65 11.82 6.94
CA LEU A 132 -8.96 11.87 6.31
C LEU A 132 -8.83 12.37 4.88
N VAL A 133 -9.40 11.62 3.93
CA VAL A 133 -9.51 12.03 2.53
C VAL A 133 -10.98 12.29 2.23
N THR A 134 -11.29 13.51 1.79
CA THR A 134 -12.65 13.92 1.40
C THR A 134 -12.64 14.68 0.10
N VAL A 135 -13.79 14.69 -0.58
CA VAL A 135 -14.02 15.51 -1.76
C VAL A 135 -15.24 16.37 -1.48
N ASP A 136 -15.11 17.68 -1.64
CA ASP A 136 -16.22 18.64 -1.54
C ASP A 136 -16.31 19.43 -2.84
N GLU A 137 -17.51 19.47 -3.44
CA GLU A 137 -17.79 20.05 -4.76
C GLU A 137 -16.73 19.69 -5.81
N ASP A 138 -15.76 20.59 -6.03
CA ASP A 138 -14.68 20.50 -7.01
C ASP A 138 -13.28 20.51 -6.35
N THR A 139 -13.17 20.13 -5.08
CA THR A 139 -11.91 20.13 -4.32
C THR A 139 -11.69 18.80 -3.58
N LEU A 140 -10.50 18.23 -3.76
CA LEU A 140 -9.99 17.10 -3.00
C LEU A 140 -9.21 17.62 -1.78
N HIS A 141 -9.60 17.18 -0.60
CA HIS A 141 -8.97 17.50 0.68
C HIS A 141 -8.21 16.28 1.21
N LEU A 142 -6.92 16.46 1.45
CA LEU A 142 -6.04 15.48 2.09
C LEU A 142 -5.65 16.04 3.46
N GLN A 143 -6.29 15.54 4.51
CA GLN A 143 -6.24 16.16 5.82
C GLN A 143 -5.53 15.26 6.82
N ASN A 144 -4.79 15.88 7.72
CA ASN A 144 -4.17 15.21 8.85
C ASN A 144 -4.29 16.02 10.14
N ARG A 145 -4.10 15.34 11.27
CA ARG A 145 -3.87 15.98 12.58
C ARG A 145 -3.19 15.03 13.55
N GLY A 146 -2.56 15.60 14.59
CA GLY A 146 -1.89 14.84 15.66
C GLY A 146 -2.81 14.37 16.80
N MET A 147 -4.13 14.33 16.59
CA MET A 147 -5.14 13.88 17.56
C MET A 147 -6.10 12.91 16.88
N ASN A 148 -6.98 12.27 17.65
CA ASN A 148 -7.94 11.27 17.14
C ASN A 148 -9.02 11.84 16.19
N CYS A 149 -9.86 10.99 15.62
CA CYS A 149 -10.97 11.33 14.71
C CYS A 149 -12.09 12.20 15.29
N GLU A 150 -12.12 12.42 16.60
CA GLU A 150 -13.23 13.12 17.26
C GLU A 150 -12.87 14.54 17.73
N SER A 151 -11.57 14.89 17.73
CA SER A 151 -11.11 16.13 18.36
C SER A 151 -9.92 16.78 17.65
N GLY A 152 -9.81 18.11 17.80
CA GLY A 152 -8.73 18.89 17.21
C GLY A 152 -9.08 19.52 15.86
N VAL A 153 -8.23 20.44 15.42
CA VAL A 153 -8.35 21.12 14.13
C VAL A 153 -7.63 20.28 13.06
N TRP A 154 -8.26 20.14 11.89
CA TRP A 154 -7.65 19.50 10.73
C TRP A 154 -6.64 20.45 10.07
N GLY A 155 -5.43 19.94 9.85
CA GLY A 155 -4.50 20.50 8.88
C GLY A 155 -4.71 19.88 7.51
N ASN A 156 -4.08 20.45 6.49
CA ASN A 156 -3.98 19.80 5.19
C ASN A 156 -2.55 19.31 4.98
N ILE A 157 -2.41 18.10 4.44
CA ILE A 157 -1.12 17.50 4.08
C ILE A 157 -0.51 18.24 2.88
N THR A 158 -1.38 18.67 1.96
CA THR A 158 -1.07 19.57 0.85
C THR A 158 -2.14 20.65 0.80
N ASP A 159 -1.91 21.73 0.07
CA ASP A 159 -3.01 22.65 -0.24
C ASP A 159 -4.20 21.90 -0.88
N PRO A 160 -5.46 22.28 -0.59
CA PRO A 160 -6.64 21.65 -1.19
C PRO A 160 -6.55 21.62 -2.71
N VAL A 161 -6.71 20.42 -3.28
CA VAL A 161 -6.37 20.15 -4.68
C VAL A 161 -7.65 20.28 -5.52
N PRO A 162 -7.71 21.18 -6.51
CA PRO A 162 -8.86 21.20 -7.42
C PRO A 162 -9.03 19.85 -8.12
N THR A 163 -10.25 19.32 -8.19
CA THR A 163 -10.53 18.00 -8.82
C THR A 163 -10.09 17.96 -10.29
N ALA A 164 -10.10 19.11 -10.97
CA ALA A 164 -9.58 19.26 -12.33
C ALA A 164 -8.06 18.98 -12.46
N MET A 165 -7.30 19.03 -11.35
CA MET A 165 -5.88 18.69 -11.30
C MET A 165 -5.66 17.20 -10.99
N VAL A 166 -6.60 16.54 -10.30
CA VAL A 166 -6.52 15.12 -9.95
C VAL A 166 -6.55 14.27 -11.23
N ASN A 167 -5.63 13.29 -11.33
CA ASN A 167 -5.45 12.43 -12.50
C ASN A 167 -5.12 13.18 -13.82
N SER A 168 -4.85 14.48 -13.78
CA SER A 168 -4.58 15.28 -14.99
C SER A 168 -3.13 15.17 -15.49
N GLY A 169 -2.22 14.69 -14.64
CA GLY A 169 -0.77 14.70 -14.86
C GLY A 169 -0.12 16.09 -14.79
N LYS A 170 -0.89 17.15 -14.51
CA LYS A 170 -0.37 18.52 -14.35
C LYS A 170 0.24 18.72 -12.97
N CYS A 171 1.30 19.52 -12.91
CA CYS A 171 1.93 19.96 -11.68
C CYS A 171 1.03 20.99 -10.97
N PHE A 172 0.54 20.65 -9.78
CA PHE A 172 -0.15 21.55 -8.86
C PHE A 172 0.89 22.20 -7.95
N VAL A 173 1.00 23.52 -8.00
CA VAL A 173 1.98 24.28 -7.21
C VAL A 173 1.24 24.87 -6.02
N GLY A 174 1.45 24.29 -4.84
CA GLY A 174 0.99 24.84 -3.56
C GLY A 174 1.98 25.86 -3.00
N GLU A 175 1.74 26.30 -1.76
CA GLU A 175 2.59 27.25 -1.04
C GLU A 175 3.99 26.68 -0.79
N ASP A 176 4.06 25.43 -0.31
CA ASP A 176 5.32 24.81 0.13
C ASP A 176 5.83 23.70 -0.79
N THR A 177 4.96 23.14 -1.65
CA THR A 177 5.29 21.96 -2.45
C THR A 177 4.71 22.01 -3.86
N SER A 178 5.40 21.37 -4.80
CA SER A 178 4.88 21.07 -6.14
C SER A 178 4.47 19.61 -6.20
N THR A 179 3.23 19.31 -6.58
CA THR A 179 2.68 17.96 -6.52
C THR A 179 1.96 17.52 -7.79
N LYS A 180 1.91 16.21 -8.03
CA LYS A 180 0.93 15.58 -8.92
C LYS A 180 0.08 14.64 -8.09
N VAL A 181 -1.24 14.69 -8.30
CA VAL A 181 -2.19 14.00 -7.45
C VAL A 181 -3.06 13.08 -8.28
N TYR A 182 -3.18 11.84 -7.84
CA TYR A 182 -3.93 10.80 -8.51
C TYR A 182 -4.91 10.14 -7.54
N LEU A 183 -6.15 9.95 -7.96
CA LEU A 183 -7.13 9.13 -7.25
C LEU A 183 -7.26 7.81 -8.01
N VAL A 184 -6.88 6.71 -7.37
CA VAL A 184 -6.72 5.40 -8.01
C VAL A 184 -7.69 4.39 -7.41
N ASP A 185 -8.35 3.63 -8.27
CA ASP A 185 -9.16 2.46 -7.89
C ASP A 185 -8.30 1.20 -7.86
N GLY A 186 -7.90 0.76 -6.66
CA GLY A 186 -7.13 -0.46 -6.49
C GLY A 186 -7.87 -1.73 -6.87
N THR A 187 -9.21 -1.72 -6.88
CA THR A 187 -10.04 -2.89 -7.20
C THR A 187 -10.07 -3.19 -8.71
N ALA A 188 -9.89 -2.17 -9.55
CA ALA A 188 -9.83 -2.32 -11.00
C ALA A 188 -8.61 -3.14 -11.44
N ALA A 189 -7.47 -2.94 -10.77
CA ALA A 189 -6.25 -3.72 -11.01
C ALA A 189 -6.43 -5.19 -10.58
N ALA A 190 -7.12 -5.45 -9.47
CA ALA A 190 -7.42 -6.80 -8.99
C ALA A 190 -8.42 -7.55 -9.91
N SER A 191 -9.42 -6.84 -10.44
CA SER A 191 -10.46 -7.41 -11.33
C SER A 191 -9.92 -7.90 -12.67
N SER A 192 -8.80 -7.33 -13.13
CA SER A 192 -8.10 -7.74 -14.35
C SER A 192 -7.48 -9.16 -14.25
N PHE A 193 -7.35 -9.70 -13.03
CA PHE A 193 -6.83 -11.05 -12.78
C PHE A 193 -7.91 -12.12 -12.64
N THR A 194 -9.19 -11.75 -12.57
CA THR A 194 -10.31 -12.71 -12.40
C THR A 194 -10.73 -13.37 -13.72
N LEU A 195 -10.05 -13.09 -14.84
CA LEU A 195 -10.35 -13.67 -16.16
C LEU A 195 -9.13 -14.40 -16.76
N SER A 196 -8.59 -15.40 -16.07
CA SER A 196 -7.81 -16.46 -16.73
C SER A 196 -7.74 -17.78 -15.92
N SER A 197 -8.84 -18.19 -15.29
CA SER A 197 -8.95 -19.50 -14.62
C SER A 197 -10.13 -20.34 -15.14
N THR A 198 -10.41 -20.27 -16.45
CA THR A 198 -11.32 -21.18 -17.15
C THR A 198 -10.71 -21.68 -18.46
N SER A 199 -9.72 -22.58 -18.37
CA SER A 199 -9.45 -23.57 -19.43
C SER A 199 -8.44 -24.61 -18.97
N VAL A 200 -8.82 -25.45 -18.00
CA VAL A 200 -8.27 -26.80 -17.90
C VAL A 200 -9.43 -27.78 -17.70
N VAL A 201 -10.25 -27.92 -18.74
CA VAL A 201 -11.16 -29.04 -18.88
C VAL A 201 -10.83 -29.74 -20.19
N SER A 202 -10.54 -31.03 -20.08
CA SER A 202 -10.48 -32.06 -21.12
C SER A 202 -9.21 -32.18 -21.97
N ALA A 203 -8.26 -32.97 -21.46
CA ALA A 203 -7.47 -33.86 -22.31
C ALA A 203 -7.12 -35.16 -21.54
N LEU A 204 -8.14 -35.98 -21.29
CA LEU A 204 -7.98 -37.40 -20.91
C LEU A 204 -8.94 -38.22 -21.77
N ALA A 205 -8.59 -38.35 -23.04
CA ALA A 205 -9.09 -39.38 -23.93
C ALA A 205 -8.07 -39.57 -25.06
N ALA A 206 -7.01 -40.34 -24.78
CA ALA A 206 -6.41 -41.29 -25.71
C ALA A 206 -5.18 -41.95 -25.07
N ILE A 207 -5.06 -43.25 -25.32
CA ILE A 207 -3.87 -44.12 -25.34
C ILE A 207 -3.97 -45.29 -24.34
N TYR A 208 -4.48 -46.40 -24.92
CA TYR A 208 -4.50 -47.84 -24.56
C TYR A 208 -5.19 -48.32 -23.27
#